data_AF-A0A1I3TXK1-F1
#
_entry.id   AF-A0A1I3TXK1-F1
#
_cell.length_a   1.000
_cell.length_b   1.000
_cell.length_c   1.000
_cell.angle_alpha   90.00
_cell.angle_beta   90.00
_cell.angle_gamma   90.00
#
_symmetry.space_group_name_H-M   'P 1'
#
loop_
_entity.id
_entity.type
_entity.pdbx_description
1 polymer ?
#
loop_
_entity_poly.entity_id
_entity_poly.type
_entity_poly.pdbx_seq_one_letter_code
_entity_poly.pdbx_strand_id
1 'polypeptide(L)' 'TKEFKEIYKERAAQERKNGEMKNFHGLDRAEGYGLRSVSSQTKLTAIAVNLKRIAKIISST' A
#
# COMPACT_ATOMS: atom_id res chain seq x y z
N THR A 1 5.24 -1.47 -26.25
CA THR A 1 6.15 -2.60 -26.58
C THR A 1 5.70 -3.86 -25.86
N LYS A 2 6.20 -5.06 -26.23
CA LYS A 2 5.91 -6.32 -25.50
C LYS A 2 6.34 -6.23 -24.03
N GLU A 3 7.50 -5.62 -23.79
CA GLU A 3 8.05 -5.34 -22.46
C GLU A 3 7.10 -4.54 -21.57
N PHE A 4 6.50 -3.46 -22.08
CA PHE A 4 5.50 -2.69 -21.35
C PHE A 4 4.29 -3.54 -20.93
N LYS A 5 3.82 -4.45 -21.81
CA LYS A 5 2.68 -5.32 -21.50
C LYS A 5 3.00 -6.32 -20.38
N GLU A 6 4.24 -6.80 -20.29
CA GLU A 6 4.65 -7.68 -19.19
C GLU A 6 4.73 -6.93 -17.86
N ILE A 7 5.35 -5.75 -17.83
CA ILE A 7 5.40 -4.91 -16.61
C ILE A 7 3.98 -4.53 -16.16
N TYR A 8 3.08 -4.27 -17.10
CA TYR A 8 1.71 -3.88 -16.79
C TYR A 8 0.92 -4.97 -16.05
N LYS A 9 1.25 -6.27 -16.21
CA LYS A 9 0.55 -7.36 -15.51
C LYS A 9 0.73 -7.28 -13.98
N GLU A 10 1.90 -6.83 -13.52
CA GLU A 10 2.21 -6.67 -12.09
C GLU A 10 1.44 -5.51 -11.42
N ARG A 11 0.89 -4.59 -12.23
CA ARG A 11 0.21 -3.39 -11.75
C ARG A 11 -1.01 -3.71 -10.89
N ALA A 12 -1.77 -4.76 -11.22
CA ALA A 12 -2.98 -5.14 -10.50
C ALA A 12 -2.69 -5.45 -9.01
N ALA A 13 -1.55 -6.08 -8.71
CA ALA A 13 -1.14 -6.37 -7.34
C ALA A 13 -0.80 -5.09 -6.56
N GLN A 14 -0.15 -4.12 -7.23
CA GLN A 14 0.21 -2.82 -6.65
C GLN A 14 -1.04 -1.97 -6.39
N GLU A 15 -1.97 -1.92 -7.34
CA GLU A 15 -3.22 -1.16 -7.23
C GLU A 15 -4.09 -1.66 -6.09
N ARG A 16 -4.19 -2.99 -5.90
CA ARG A 16 -4.91 -3.56 -4.76
C ARG A 16 -4.32 -3.09 -3.42
N LYS A 17 -2.99 -3.08 -3.29
CA LYS A 17 -2.32 -2.62 -2.06
C LYS A 17 -2.52 -1.12 -1.84
N ASN A 18 -2.41 -0.31 -2.90
CA ASN A 18 -2.67 1.12 -2.83
C ASN A 18 -4.13 1.43 -2.46
N GLY A 19 -5.09 0.67 -3.00
CA GLY A 19 -6.49 0.76 -2.63
C GLY A 19 -6.72 0.44 -1.15
N GLU A 20 -6.07 -0.61 -0.63
CA GLU A 20 -6.15 -0.94 0.80
C GLU A 20 -5.59 0.18 1.70
N MET A 21 -4.43 0.74 1.33
CA MET A 21 -3.82 1.83 2.10
C MET A 21 -4.69 3.09 2.09
N LYS A 22 -5.27 3.44 0.94
CA LYS A 22 -6.14 4.63 0.80
C LYS A 22 -7.47 4.45 1.50
N ASN A 23 -8.22 3.39 1.18
CA ASN A 23 -9.61 3.25 1.60
C ASN A 23 -9.77 2.75 3.05
N PHE A 24 -8.82 1.96 3.56
CA PHE A 24 -8.99 1.31 4.87
C PHE A 24 -7.95 1.76 5.92
N HIS A 25 -6.91 2.49 5.53
CA HIS A 25 -5.82 2.89 6.45
C HIS A 25 -5.49 4.39 6.34
N GLY A 26 -6.45 5.20 5.90
CA GLY A 26 -6.42 6.66 5.98
C GLY A 26 -5.39 7.36 5.08
N LEU A 27 -4.87 6.68 4.05
CA LEU A 27 -3.95 7.30 3.09
C LEU A 27 -4.68 8.06 1.96
N ASP A 28 -6.01 8.10 2.00
CA ASP A 28 -6.85 8.93 1.15
C ASP A 28 -6.77 10.42 1.52
N ARG A 29 -6.40 10.72 2.78
CA ARG A 29 -6.22 12.07 3.31
C ARG A 29 -4.80 12.28 3.83
N ALA A 30 -4.25 13.48 3.64
CA ALA A 30 -3.04 13.89 4.33
C ALA A 30 -3.39 14.35 5.76
N GLU A 31 -2.77 13.73 6.77
CA GLU A 31 -2.97 14.08 8.19
C GLU A 31 -2.16 15.32 8.61
N GLY A 32 -1.22 15.76 7.78
CA GLY A 32 -0.43 16.94 8.04
C GLY A 32 0.13 17.58 6.79
N TYR A 33 0.66 18.79 6.96
CA TYR A 33 1.17 19.60 5.86
C TYR A 33 2.64 19.26 5.55
N GLY A 34 2.97 19.29 4.25
CA GLY A 34 4.33 19.13 3.74
C GLY A 34 4.73 17.68 3.44
N LEU A 35 5.71 17.54 2.55
CA LEU A 35 6.17 16.25 2.02
C LEU A 35 6.66 15.29 3.12
N ARG A 36 7.33 15.83 4.15
CA ARG A 36 7.84 15.01 5.26
C ARG A 36 6.71 14.34 6.04
N SER A 37 5.62 15.07 6.31
CA SER A 37 4.47 14.55 7.06
C SER A 37 3.80 13.41 6.28
N VAL A 38 3.45 13.67 5.01
CA VAL A 38 2.81 12.67 4.13
C VAL A 38 3.73 11.47 3.89
N SER A 39 5.05 11.68 3.78
CA SER A 39 6.02 10.58 3.64
C SER A 39 6.04 9.69 4.88
N SER A 40 6.06 10.27 6.08
CA SER A 40 5.98 9.52 7.34
C SER A 40 4.67 8.74 7.44
N GLN A 41 3.53 9.37 7.15
CA GLN A 41 2.21 8.73 7.12
C GLN A 41 2.21 7.53 6.15
N THR A 42 2.66 7.74 4.91
CA THR A 42 2.73 6.68 3.89
C THR A 42 3.58 5.49 4.35
N LYS A 43 4.75 5.75 4.95
CA LYS A 43 5.65 4.68 5.43
C LYS A 43 5.02 3.90 6.58
N LEU A 44 4.43 4.59 7.56
CA LEU A 44 3.76 3.95 8.70
C LEU A 44 2.56 3.12 8.24
N THR A 45 1.72 3.64 7.34
CA THR A 45 0.59 2.91 6.76
C THR A 45 1.06 1.66 6.02
N ALA A 46 2.15 1.74 5.24
CA ALA A 46 2.71 0.59 4.55
C ALA A 46 3.19 -0.51 5.52
N ILE A 47 3.82 -0.12 6.62
CA ILE A 47 4.24 -1.05 7.69
C ILE A 47 3.00 -1.71 8.31
N ALA A 48 1.98 -0.94 8.70
CA ALA A 48 0.77 -1.47 9.33
C ALA A 48 0.04 -2.50 8.44
N VAL A 49 -0.14 -2.19 7.15
CA VAL A 49 -0.76 -3.12 6.19
C VAL A 49 0.06 -4.39 6.00
N ASN A 50 1.39 -4.28 5.96
CA ASN A 50 2.27 -5.44 5.86
C ASN A 50 2.17 -6.33 7.11
N LEU A 51 2.18 -5.75 8.31
CA LEU A 51 2.03 -6.49 9.57
C LEU A 51 0.70 -7.24 9.62
N LYS A 52 -0.41 -6.59 9.24
CA LYS A 52 -1.74 -7.21 9.13
C LYS A 52 -1.73 -8.42 8.21
N ARG A 53 -1.05 -8.35 7.05
CA ARG A 53 -0.94 -9.46 6.10
C ARG A 53 -0.12 -10.62 6.65
N ILE A 54 1.02 -10.34 7.27
CA ILE A 54 1.86 -11.36 7.91
C ILE A 54 1.07 -12.09 8.99
N ALA A 55 0.40 -11.35 9.87
CA ALA A 55 -0.46 -11.93 10.90
C ALA A 55 -1.56 -12.83 10.29
N LYS A 56 -2.19 -12.38 9.20
CA LYS A 56 -3.22 -13.18 8.51
C LYS A 56 -2.65 -14.48 7.94
N ILE A 57 -1.48 -14.44 7.31
CA ILE A 57 -0.80 -15.63 6.77
C ILE A 57 -0.48 -16.62 7.90
N ILE A 58 0.11 -16.13 8.99
CA ILE A 58 0.45 -16.95 10.16
C ILE A 58 -0.81 -17.58 10.77
N SER A 59 -1.89 -16.80 10.94
CA SER A 59 -3.15 -17.29 11.53
C SER A 59 -3.97 -18.23 10.64
N SER A 60 -3.65 -18.30 9.34
CA SER A 60 -4.34 -19.19 8.39
C SER A 60 -3.59 -20.52 8.20
N THR A 61 -2.51 -20.72 8.97
CA THR A 61 -1.75 -21.97 9.10
C THR A 61 -2.22 -22.68 10.37
#